data_AF-A0A7Y5U766-F1
#
_entry.id   AF-A0A7Y5U766-F1
#
_cell.length_a   1.000
_cell.length_b   1.000
_cell.length_c   1.000
_cell.angle_alpha   90.00
_cell.angle_beta   90.00
_cell.angle_gamma   90.00
#
_symmetry.space_group_name_H-M   'P 1'
#
loop_
_entity.id
_entity.type
_entity.pdbx_description
1 polymer ?
#
loop_
_entity_poly.entity_id
_entity_poly.type
_entity_poly.pdbx_seq_one_letter_code
_entity_poly.pdbx_strand_id
1 'polypeptide(L)'
;GPFQIDLTCSAACAFTARLIDLQRGQVVARTDGDAPAGPQIVSIPRGSLGAGTYQYALRTFTNGRPGTAATRYSQPFTIASPPPTGGETAPAESPDTAFAPSTLLPLLSSLPTLAPLFGPTLATH
;
A
#
# COMPACT_ATOMS: atom_id res chain seq x y z
N GLY A 1 14.26 3.30 -8.66
CA GLY A 1 14.66 4.47 -7.84
C GLY A 1 14.55 4.14 -6.35
N PRO A 2 15.10 4.96 -5.44
CA PRO A 2 15.05 4.74 -3.99
C PRO A 2 13.64 4.90 -3.38
N PHE A 3 13.42 4.38 -2.17
CA PHE A 3 12.20 4.56 -1.37
C PHE A 3 12.34 5.82 -0.55
N GLN A 4 11.42 6.75 -0.72
CA GLN A 4 11.47 8.02 -0.01
C GLN A 4 10.42 8.02 1.09
N ILE A 5 10.84 8.42 2.29
CA ILE A 5 9.97 8.66 3.44
C ILE A 5 10.16 10.11 3.87
N ASP A 6 9.06 10.85 3.97
CA ASP A 6 9.05 12.14 4.64
C ASP A 6 9.22 11.95 6.15
N LEU A 7 10.26 12.58 6.69
CA LEU A 7 10.55 12.63 8.12
C LEU A 7 10.66 14.10 8.54
N THR A 8 9.91 14.50 9.57
CA THR A 8 10.08 15.80 10.21
C THR A 8 10.51 15.58 11.65
N CYS A 9 11.66 16.12 12.02
CA CYS A 9 12.12 16.11 13.40
C CYS A 9 12.02 17.50 14.02
N SER A 10 11.44 17.62 15.22
CA SER A 10 11.33 18.90 15.95
C SER A 10 12.68 19.39 16.50
N ALA A 11 13.61 18.47 16.70
CA ALA A 11 15.02 18.69 17.03
C ALA A 11 15.86 17.65 16.28
N ALA A 12 17.18 17.81 16.20
CA ALA A 12 18.04 16.81 15.54
C ALA A 12 17.82 15.40 16.14
N CYS A 13 17.71 14.40 15.27
CA CYS A 13 17.32 13.04 15.62
C CYS A 13 18.16 12.03 14.82
N ALA A 14 18.44 10.87 15.41
CA ALA A 14 18.92 9.71 14.65
C ALA A 14 17.71 8.91 14.15
N PHE A 15 17.85 8.17 13.06
CA PHE A 15 16.79 7.33 12.53
C PHE A 15 17.30 6.00 11.96
N THR A 16 16.41 5.02 11.95
CA THR A 16 16.53 3.74 11.24
C THR A 16 15.27 3.55 10.41
N ALA A 17 15.41 3.50 9.10
CA ALA A 17 14.34 3.22 8.16
C ALA A 17 14.53 1.83 7.56
N ARG A 18 13.47 1.02 7.53
CA ARG A 18 13.46 -0.35 7.02
C ARG A 18 12.33 -0.55 6.05
N LEU A 19 12.59 -1.34 5.01
CA LEU A 19 11.56 -1.87 4.14
C LEU A 19 11.42 -3.37 4.37
N ILE A 20 10.18 -3.81 4.57
CA ILE A 20 9.83 -5.17 5.00
C ILE A 20 9.00 -5.80 3.89
N ASP A 21 9.43 -6.97 3.42
CA ASP A 21 8.61 -7.85 2.58
C ASP A 21 7.62 -8.60 3.48
N LEU A 22 6.33 -8.38 3.26
CA LEU A 22 5.29 -8.98 4.10
C LEU A 22 5.01 -10.44 3.78
N GLN A 23 5.35 -10.92 2.58
CA GLN A 23 5.22 -12.35 2.26
C GLN A 23 6.30 -13.16 2.96
N ARG A 24 7.52 -12.65 3.00
CA ARG A 24 8.67 -13.34 3.63
C ARG A 24 8.85 -12.98 5.11
N GLY A 25 8.27 -11.88 5.57
CA GLY A 25 8.48 -11.34 6.92
C GLY A 25 9.90 -10.84 7.15
N GLN A 26 10.60 -10.38 6.10
CA GLN A 26 12.03 -10.07 6.13
C GLN A 26 12.30 -8.61 5.79
N VAL A 27 13.34 -8.02 6.40
CA VAL A 27 13.85 -6.69 6.02
C VAL A 27 14.65 -6.84 4.73
N VAL A 28 14.14 -6.25 3.65
CA VAL A 28 14.76 -6.31 2.31
C VAL A 28 15.65 -5.10 2.02
N ALA A 29 15.44 -4.00 2.73
CA ALA A 29 16.30 -2.82 2.62
C ALA A 29 16.30 -2.02 3.92
N ARG A 30 17.41 -1.32 4.20
CA ARG A 30 17.60 -0.52 5.40
C ARG A 30 18.47 0.70 5.12
N THR A 31 18.17 1.80 5.79
CA THR A 31 19.01 3.00 5.91
C THR A 31 19.02 3.45 7.36
N ASP A 32 20.17 3.90 7.84
CA ASP A 32 20.34 4.56 9.13
C ASP A 32 20.99 5.92 8.89
N GLY A 33 20.76 6.88 9.79
CA GLY A 33 21.42 8.18 9.70
C GLY A 33 20.93 9.17 10.74
N ASP A 34 21.42 10.39 10.61
CA ASP A 34 21.02 11.53 11.41
C ASP A 34 20.25 12.53 10.53
N ALA A 35 19.20 13.11 11.11
CA ALA A 35 18.40 14.14 10.48
C ALA A 35 18.43 15.40 11.35
N PRO A 36 18.75 16.58 10.78
CA PRO A 36 18.63 17.84 11.49
C PRO A 36 17.16 18.14 11.80
N ALA A 37 16.92 19.18 12.61
CA ALA A 37 15.57 19.67 12.84
C ALA A 37 14.95 20.17 11.52
N GLY A 38 13.65 19.94 11.36
CA GLY A 38 12.89 20.27 10.17
C GLY A 38 12.54 19.07 9.29
N PRO A 39 11.96 19.32 8.11
CA PRO A 39 11.57 18.29 7.16
C PRO A 39 12.79 17.72 6.41
N GLN A 40 12.79 16.42 6.20
CA GLN A 40 13.86 15.64 5.57
C GLN A 40 13.25 14.52 4.71
N ILE A 41 13.98 14.15 3.65
CA ILE A 41 13.63 12.99 2.83
C ILE A 41 14.61 11.86 3.11
N VAL A 42 14.13 10.80 3.75
CA VAL A 42 14.91 9.59 4.00
C VAL A 42 14.82 8.68 2.79
N SER A 43 15.96 8.39 2.17
CA SER A 43 16.05 7.46 1.05
C SER A 43 16.50 6.07 1.51
N ILE A 44 15.64 5.08 1.36
CA ILE A 44 16.00 3.66 1.49
C ILE A 44 16.41 3.14 0.10
N PRO A 45 17.63 2.59 -0.05
CA PRO A 45 18.04 1.98 -1.31
C PRO A 45 17.17 0.76 -1.57
N ARG A 46 16.24 0.90 -2.51
CA ARG A 46 15.34 -0.20 -2.91
C ARG A 46 16.10 -1.30 -3.64
N GLY A 47 17.15 -0.98 -4.40
CA GLY A 47 17.72 -1.93 -5.34
C GLY A 47 16.65 -2.49 -6.30
N SER A 48 16.87 -3.70 -6.78
CA SER A 48 15.92 -4.46 -7.61
C SER A 48 14.87 -5.16 -6.74
N LEU A 49 14.00 -4.41 -6.05
CA LEU A 49 12.83 -5.03 -5.41
C LEU A 49 11.97 -5.68 -6.49
N GLY A 50 11.70 -6.97 -6.31
CA GLY A 50 10.71 -7.66 -7.13
C GLY A 50 9.29 -7.17 -6.85
N ALA A 51 8.36 -7.60 -7.69
CA ALA A 51 6.95 -7.44 -7.40
C ALA A 51 6.57 -8.13 -6.08
N GLY A 52 5.64 -7.54 -5.33
CA GLY A 52 5.23 -8.05 -4.02
C GLY A 52 4.61 -6.98 -3.13
N THR A 53 4.22 -7.40 -1.93
CA THR A 53 3.61 -6.53 -0.90
C THR A 53 4.63 -6.19 0.17
N TYR A 54 4.77 -4.91 0.44
CA TYR A 54 5.78 -4.37 1.35
C TYR A 54 5.18 -3.40 2.35
N GLN A 55 5.91 -3.16 3.44
CA GLN A 55 5.62 -2.13 4.44
C GLN A 55 6.94 -1.46 4.84
N TYR A 56 6.93 -0.16 5.14
CA TYR A 56 8.09 0.47 5.76
C TYR A 56 7.90 0.63 7.27
N ALA A 57 9.01 0.56 8.00
CA ALA A 57 9.11 0.90 9.41
C ALA A 57 10.17 1.98 9.59
N LEU A 58 9.80 3.11 10.21
CA LEU A 58 10.71 4.19 10.54
C LEU A 58 10.79 4.31 12.06
N ARG A 59 12.00 4.18 12.60
CA ARG A 59 12.29 4.42 14.01
C ARG A 59 13.15 5.65 14.14
N THR A 60 12.78 6.58 15.00
CA THR A 60 13.56 7.79 15.31
C THR A 60 14.00 7.76 16.76
N PHE A 61 15.15 8.36 17.05
CA PHE A 61 15.76 8.47 18.36
C PHE A 61 16.08 9.94 18.61
N THR A 62 15.54 10.50 19.68
CA THR A 62 15.82 11.90 20.02
C THR A 62 17.23 12.01 20.59
N ASN A 63 18.07 12.86 19.99
CA ASN A 63 19.41 13.10 20.51
C ASN A 63 19.34 13.78 21.89
N GLY A 64 20.02 13.20 22.89
CA GLY A 64 20.16 13.78 24.23
C GLY A 64 19.14 13.34 25.28
N ARG A 65 18.22 12.40 24.98
CA ARG A 65 17.28 11.83 25.97
C ARG A 65 17.25 10.29 25.92
N PRO A 66 17.69 9.60 26.98
CA PRO A 66 17.55 8.15 27.08
C PRO A 66 16.07 7.75 26.99
N GLY A 67 15.75 6.73 26.18
CA GLY A 67 14.42 6.11 26.13
C GLY A 67 13.41 6.74 25.17
N THR A 68 13.69 7.88 24.55
CA THR A 68 12.80 8.48 23.52
C THR A 68 13.09 7.90 22.14
N ALA A 69 12.45 6.78 21.82
CA ALA A 69 12.37 6.28 20.46
C ALA A 69 10.91 6.16 20.01
N ALA A 70 10.58 6.75 18.86
CA ALA A 70 9.27 6.59 18.23
C ALA A 70 9.40 5.65 17.03
N THR A 71 8.44 4.75 16.84
CA THR A 71 8.38 3.89 15.66
C THR A 71 7.07 4.08 14.94
N ARG A 72 7.13 4.25 13.61
CA ARG A 72 5.96 4.35 12.74
C ARG A 72 6.04 3.29 11.66
N TYR A 73 4.91 2.63 11.42
CA TYR A 73 4.73 1.70 10.33
C TYR A 73 3.79 2.29 9.28
N SER A 74 4.06 2.01 8.01
CA SER A 74 3.16 2.40 6.93
C SER A 74 1.97 1.47 6.82
N GLN A 75 0.98 1.82 6.01
CA GLN A 75 0.09 0.79 5.45
C GLN A 75 0.87 -0.09 4.46
N PRO A 76 0.49 -1.35 4.28
CA PRO A 76 1.02 -2.20 3.23
C PRO A 76 0.79 -1.58 1.84
N PHE A 77 1.74 -1.77 0.94
CA PHE A 77 1.63 -1.34 -0.46
C PHE A 77 2.24 -2.39 -1.39
N THR A 78 1.81 -2.38 -2.66
CA THR A 78 2.23 -3.39 -3.65
C THR A 78 3.10 -2.77 -4.72
N ILE A 79 4.19 -3.45 -5.08
CA ILE A 79 4.96 -3.19 -6.30
C ILE A 79 4.47 -4.17 -7.35
N ALA A 80 3.93 -3.64 -8.46
CA ALA A 80 3.43 -4.46 -9.56
C ALA A 80 4.57 -5.10 -10.36
N SER A 81 4.34 -6.30 -10.88
CA SER A 81 5.21 -6.87 -11.92
C SER A 81 5.09 -6.04 -13.20
N PRO A 82 6.19 -5.82 -13.93
CA PRO A 82 6.09 -5.26 -15.27
C PRO A 82 5.20 -6.17 -16.14
N PRO A 83 4.39 -5.59 -17.04
CA PRO A 83 3.57 -6.38 -17.94
C PRO A 83 4.46 -7.30 -18.79
N PRO A 84 4.01 -8.52 -19.12
CA PRO A 84 4.76 -9.37 -20.05
C PRO A 84 4.93 -8.61 -21.36
N THR A 85 6.16 -8.51 -21.84
CA THR A 85 6.45 -7.96 -23.17
C THR A 85 5.82 -8.92 -24.16
N GLY A 86 4.64 -8.54 -24.68
CA GLY A 86 3.82 -9.42 -25.51
C GLY A 86 4.60 -9.96 -26.69
N GLY A 87 4.55 -11.28 -26.86
CA GLY A 87 4.73 -11.86 -28.18
C GLY A 87 3.62 -11.35 -29.08
N GLU A 88 4.04 -10.74 -30.18
CA GLU A 88 3.32 -10.51 -31.42
C GLU A 88 1.99 -11.28 -31.57
N THR A 89 0.87 -10.57 -31.37
CA THR A 89 -0.40 -10.99 -31.98
C THR A 89 -0.41 -10.42 -33.39
N ALA A 90 -0.31 -11.32 -34.37
CA ALA A 90 -0.43 -11.05 -35.79
C ALA A 90 -1.68 -10.19 -36.13
N PRO A 91 -1.70 -9.50 -37.29
CA PRO A 91 -2.77 -8.58 -37.68
C PRO A 91 -4.15 -9.23 -37.67
N ALA A 92 -5.13 -8.48 -37.18
CA ALA A 92 -6.54 -8.84 -37.21
C ALA A 92 -7.01 -9.07 -38.66
N GLU A 93 -7.35 -10.30 -38.99
CA GLU A 93 -8.15 -10.61 -40.17
C GLU A 93 -9.62 -10.41 -39.79
N SER A 94 -10.19 -9.29 -40.23
CA SER A 94 -11.63 -9.01 -40.13
C SER A 94 -12.40 -9.90 -41.09
N PRO A 95 -13.58 -10.41 -40.69
CA PRO A 95 -14.70 -10.44 -41.62
C PRO A 95 -15.89 -9.63 -41.10
N ASP A 96 -16.29 -8.71 -41.95
CA ASP A 96 -17.53 -7.94 -41.96
C ASP A 96 -18.75 -8.87 -41.92
N THR A 97 -19.67 -8.73 -40.96
CA THR A 97 -21.08 -9.14 -41.13
C THR A 97 -22.00 -8.36 -40.19
N ALA A 98 -22.62 -7.32 -40.76
CA ALA A 98 -24.04 -6.97 -40.69
C ALA A 98 -24.73 -6.65 -39.34
N PHE A 99 -25.25 -5.40 -39.27
CA PHE A 99 -26.65 -5.00 -38.96
C PHE A 99 -27.43 -5.79 -37.89
N ALA A 100 -28.16 -5.23 -36.92
CA ALA A 100 -28.59 -3.88 -36.56
C ALA A 100 -29.38 -3.97 -35.21
N PRO A 101 -30.36 -3.11 -34.88
CA PRO A 101 -30.31 -2.12 -33.80
C PRO A 101 -31.13 -2.47 -32.53
N SER A 102 -30.88 -1.65 -31.51
CA SER A 102 -31.63 -1.36 -30.27
C SER A 102 -32.97 -2.07 -30.02
N THR A 103 -33.02 -2.90 -28.99
CA THR A 103 -34.23 -3.18 -28.22
C THR A 103 -34.18 -2.49 -26.86
N LEU A 104 -35.08 -1.52 -26.71
CA LEU A 104 -35.43 -0.84 -25.46
C LEU A 104 -36.26 -1.75 -24.53
N LEU A 105 -36.16 -1.42 -23.23
CA LEU A 105 -37.10 -1.68 -22.10
C LEU A 105 -37.03 -3.04 -21.37
N PRO A 106 -37.47 -3.13 -20.08
CA PRO A 106 -37.73 -2.09 -19.08
C PRO A 106 -37.14 -2.41 -17.67
N LEU A 107 -37.43 -1.47 -16.77
CA LEU A 107 -37.21 -1.40 -15.33
C LEU A 107 -37.61 -2.61 -14.46
N LEU A 108 -36.98 -2.61 -13.27
CA LEU A 108 -37.48 -3.02 -11.94
C LEU A 108 -37.62 -4.52 -11.62
N SER A 109 -36.84 -4.95 -10.61
CA SER A 109 -37.21 -5.81 -9.46
C SER A 109 -35.91 -6.42 -8.91
N SER A 110 -35.54 -6.44 -7.63
CA SER A 110 -36.13 -6.04 -6.36
C SER A 110 -35.03 -6.36 -5.33
N LEU A 111 -34.59 -5.39 -4.53
CA LEU A 111 -33.66 -5.66 -3.42
C LEU A 111 -34.43 -6.35 -2.29
N PRO A 112 -33.96 -7.49 -1.75
CA PRO A 112 -34.40 -7.95 -0.45
C PRO A 112 -33.74 -7.07 0.63
N THR A 113 -34.57 -6.27 1.30
CA THR A 113 -34.27 -5.61 2.57
C THR A 113 -33.95 -6.68 3.63
N LEU A 114 -32.69 -6.80 4.04
CA LEU A 114 -32.34 -7.53 5.27
C LEU A 114 -32.58 -6.62 6.47
N ALA A 115 -33.66 -6.90 7.19
CA ALA A 115 -33.95 -6.28 8.47
C ALA A 115 -32.95 -6.76 9.55
N PRO A 116 -32.50 -5.88 10.46
CA PRO A 116 -31.77 -6.29 11.66
C PRO A 116 -32.75 -6.92 12.66
N LEU A 117 -32.51 -8.18 13.02
CA LEU A 117 -33.12 -8.80 14.20
C LEU A 117 -32.50 -8.17 15.46
N PHE A 118 -33.14 -7.13 15.96
CA PHE A 118 -33.04 -6.74 17.37
C PHE A 118 -33.66 -7.86 18.22
N GLY A 119 -32.85 -8.56 19.00
CA GLY A 119 -33.32 -9.36 20.13
C GLY A 119 -33.09 -8.60 21.43
N PRO A 120 -34.13 -8.25 22.21
CA PRO A 120 -33.98 -7.90 23.61
C PRO A 120 -34.18 -9.16 24.45
N THR A 121 -33.22 -9.50 25.32
CA THR A 121 -33.55 -10.30 26.50
C THR A 121 -32.73 -9.82 27.68
N LEU A 122 -33.37 -8.94 28.43
CA LEU A 122 -33.11 -8.64 29.83
C LEU A 122 -33.47 -9.90 30.63
N ALA A 123 -32.53 -10.46 31.41
CA ALA A 123 -32.86 -11.36 32.51
C ALA A 123 -31.84 -11.20 33.64
N THR A 124 -32.35 -10.64 34.72
CA THR A 124 -31.82 -10.44 36.06
C THR A 124 -31.34 -11.76 36.69
N HIS A 125 -30.27 -11.70 37.49
CA HIS A 125 -30.18 -12.46 38.73
C HIS A 125 -29.25 -11.78 39.74
#